data_AF-A0A5M3VWS2-F1
#
_entry.id   AF-A0A5M3VWS2-F1
#
_cell.length_a   1.000
_cell.length_b   1.000
_cell.length_c   1.000
_cell.angle_alpha   90.00
_cell.angle_beta   90.00
_cell.angle_gamma   90.00
#
_symmetry.space_group_name_H-M   'P 1'
#
loop_
_entity.id
_entity.type
_entity.pdbx_description
1 polymer ?
#
loop_
_entity_poly.entity_id
_entity_poly.type
_entity_poly.pdbx_seq_one_letter_code
_entity_poly.pdbx_strand_id
1 'polypeptide(L)'
;MADDLLEYYRHLLDKHWILRENACVCWIENATRPEAARHFGIDLVGPSPQTLLEAAEEADGAGEHAPGIIVLDDLPDGWALGVEPRGAQGFRPEVMRGLSARGTAFAVRFGGRPEFALYRRGARIAQVQHLTGRWGAAPHELDELMKGLPCAEGSPEDSWQEAALALGERVTGVRLDVDRLGGALDRYTILRRKPVDPVPLALREHPVAREPEFAAILADPAGRRRAIAVLAARQAVTDTGLSGPEVTAALRSLGSMGVARPRTVNGAGRLDAAALRAGLRTLTPGLDGDRALAVKVLIAALDPDDGVAAGEATRLGWRIHSGGHDAEVRWTILRTCARTP
;
A
#
# COMPACT_ATOMS: atom_id res chain seq x y z
N MET A 1 -8.50 11.81 -28.93
CA MET A 1 -7.14 11.44 -28.47
C MET A 1 -7.13 10.90 -27.05
N ALA A 2 -7.52 11.66 -26.02
CA ALA A 2 -7.61 11.12 -24.66
C ALA A 2 -8.69 10.02 -24.56
N ASP A 3 -9.86 10.26 -25.17
CA ASP A 3 -10.97 9.29 -25.19
C ASP A 3 -10.58 7.98 -25.88
N ASP A 4 -9.96 8.05 -27.07
CA ASP A 4 -9.50 6.85 -27.80
C ASP A 4 -8.48 6.04 -26.99
N LEU A 5 -7.60 6.72 -26.25
CA LEU A 5 -6.59 6.09 -25.39
C LEU A 5 -7.25 5.40 -24.18
N LEU A 6 -8.23 6.06 -23.55
CA LEU A 6 -8.99 5.47 -22.45
C LEU A 6 -9.83 4.29 -22.91
N GLU A 7 -10.44 4.37 -24.10
CA GLU A 7 -11.19 3.27 -24.70
C GLU A 7 -10.29 2.07 -25.01
N TYR A 8 -9.09 2.30 -25.52
CA TYR A 8 -8.09 1.25 -25.73
C TYR A 8 -7.76 0.52 -24.42
N TYR A 9 -7.43 1.27 -23.37
CA TYR A 9 -7.05 0.66 -22.09
C TYR A 9 -8.23 0.03 -21.36
N ARG A 10 -9.45 0.56 -21.55
CA ARG A 10 -10.67 -0.12 -21.10
C ARG A 10 -10.83 -1.47 -21.79
N HIS A 11 -10.69 -1.53 -23.12
CA HIS A 11 -10.73 -2.78 -23.86
C HIS A 11 -9.65 -3.77 -23.42
N LEU A 12 -8.42 -3.30 -23.20
CA LEU A 12 -7.32 -4.12 -22.67
C LEU A 12 -7.67 -4.70 -21.30
N LEU A 13 -8.20 -3.87 -20.40
CA LEU A 13 -8.62 -4.30 -19.06
C LEU A 13 -9.84 -5.23 -19.10
N ASP A 14 -10.74 -5.11 -20.08
CA ASP A 14 -11.87 -6.03 -20.24
C ASP A 14 -11.42 -7.40 -20.75
N LYS A 15 -10.46 -7.43 -21.69
CA LYS A 15 -9.89 -8.66 -22.22
C LYS A 15 -8.95 -9.35 -21.21
N HIS A 16 -8.21 -8.57 -20.43
CA HIS A 16 -7.30 -9.03 -19.38
C HIS A 16 -7.81 -8.59 -18.00
N TRP A 17 -9.03 -9.01 -17.67
CA TRP A 17 -9.76 -8.61 -16.44
C TRP A 17 -8.96 -8.80 -15.16
N ILE A 18 -8.00 -9.74 -15.12
CA ILE A 18 -7.11 -9.92 -13.98
C ILE A 18 -6.36 -8.65 -13.59
N LEU A 19 -6.01 -7.80 -14.57
CA LEU A 19 -5.37 -6.52 -14.30
C LEU A 19 -6.29 -5.58 -13.53
N ARG A 20 -7.62 -5.68 -13.66
CA ARG A 20 -8.57 -4.83 -12.92
C ARG A 20 -8.60 -5.15 -11.43
N GLU A 21 -8.35 -6.39 -11.03
CA GLU A 21 -8.56 -6.76 -9.64
C GLU A 21 -7.43 -6.32 -8.72
N ASN A 22 -6.23 -6.87 -8.94
CA ASN A 22 -5.06 -6.59 -8.14
C ASN A 22 -3.84 -7.01 -8.94
N ALA A 23 -3.14 -6.05 -9.53
CA ALA A 23 -1.91 -6.29 -10.26
C ALA A 23 -0.96 -5.10 -10.09
N CYS A 24 0.32 -5.35 -10.32
CA CYS A 24 1.31 -4.29 -10.50
C CYS A 24 1.90 -4.40 -11.90
N VAL A 25 1.88 -3.29 -12.65
CA VAL A 25 2.42 -3.17 -14.01
C VAL A 25 3.59 -2.21 -13.99
N CYS A 26 4.76 -2.62 -14.47
CA CYS A 26 6.00 -1.85 -14.44
C CYS A 26 6.64 -1.76 -15.83
N TRP A 27 6.93 -0.54 -16.27
CA TRP A 27 7.77 -0.25 -17.43
C TRP A 27 9.16 0.15 -16.97
N ILE A 28 10.18 -0.44 -17.57
CA ILE A 28 11.57 -0.28 -17.14
C ILE A 28 12.43 0.06 -18.35
N GLU A 29 12.98 1.27 -18.38
CA GLU A 29 13.86 1.75 -19.45
C GLU A 29 15.29 1.24 -19.25
N ASN A 30 15.97 0.90 -20.34
CA ASN A 30 17.39 0.50 -20.35
C ASN A 30 17.70 -0.69 -19.42
N ALA A 31 16.76 -1.63 -19.31
CA ALA A 31 16.95 -2.88 -18.59
C ALA A 31 16.59 -4.07 -19.47
N THR A 32 17.48 -5.05 -19.51
CA THR A 32 17.14 -6.37 -20.06
C THR A 32 16.26 -7.14 -19.06
N ARG A 33 15.47 -8.11 -19.52
CA ARG A 33 14.72 -9.02 -18.63
C ARG A 33 15.56 -9.62 -17.48
N PRO A 34 16.78 -10.15 -17.71
CA PRO A 34 17.61 -10.66 -16.62
C PRO A 34 18.06 -9.59 -15.61
N GLU A 35 18.27 -8.35 -16.05
CA GLU A 35 18.60 -7.23 -15.15
C GLU A 35 17.38 -6.83 -14.31
N ALA A 36 16.21 -6.68 -14.94
CA ALA A 36 14.95 -6.41 -14.24
C ALA A 36 14.68 -7.50 -13.19
N ALA A 37 14.77 -8.77 -13.57
CA ALA A 37 14.52 -9.90 -12.71
C ALA A 37 15.34 -9.89 -11.41
N ARG A 38 16.63 -9.53 -11.48
CA ARG A 38 17.49 -9.40 -10.29
C ARG A 38 16.98 -8.36 -9.30
N HIS A 39 16.43 -7.24 -9.79
CA HIS A 39 15.86 -6.20 -8.93
C HIS A 39 14.58 -6.67 -8.23
N PHE A 40 13.72 -7.41 -8.95
CA PHE A 40 12.55 -8.04 -8.36
C PHE A 40 12.88 -9.11 -7.31
N GLY A 41 14.11 -9.63 -7.26
CA GLY A 41 14.49 -10.72 -6.35
C GLY A 41 14.06 -12.09 -6.87
N ILE A 42 13.99 -12.21 -8.20
CA ILE A 42 13.72 -13.43 -8.94
C ILE A 42 14.98 -14.29 -8.97
N ASP A 43 14.79 -15.61 -8.89
CA ASP A 43 15.81 -16.56 -9.29
C ASP A 43 15.65 -16.85 -10.79
N LEU A 44 16.75 -16.74 -11.55
CA LEU A 44 16.75 -16.87 -13.01
C LEU A 44 16.70 -18.33 -13.47
N VAL A 45 16.39 -19.27 -12.59
CA VAL A 45 16.21 -20.67 -12.94
C VAL A 45 14.97 -20.81 -13.82
N GLY A 46 15.21 -20.87 -15.13
CA GLY A 46 14.28 -21.28 -16.18
C GLY A 46 12.94 -20.54 -16.20
N PRO A 47 12.75 -19.46 -17.00
CA PRO A 47 11.42 -18.93 -17.21
C PRO A 47 10.49 -20.05 -17.70
N SER A 48 9.26 -20.06 -17.18
CA SER A 48 8.21 -20.91 -17.70
C SER A 48 7.33 -20.06 -18.62
N PRO A 49 7.16 -20.43 -19.90
CA PRO A 49 6.22 -19.74 -20.76
C PRO A 49 4.80 -19.90 -20.22
N GLN A 50 4.14 -18.77 -19.91
CA GLN A 50 2.75 -18.74 -19.46
C GLN A 50 2.05 -17.51 -20.03
N THR A 51 0.75 -17.61 -20.23
CA THR A 51 -0.12 -16.46 -20.43
C THR A 51 -0.26 -15.67 -19.12
N LEU A 52 -0.67 -14.40 -19.22
CA LEU A 52 -0.96 -13.60 -18.04
C LEU A 52 -2.08 -14.21 -17.16
N LEU A 53 -3.05 -14.90 -17.78
CA LEU A 53 -4.13 -15.57 -17.08
C LEU A 53 -3.62 -16.76 -16.26
N GLU A 54 -2.80 -17.63 -16.85
CA GLU A 54 -2.22 -18.79 -16.14
C GLU A 54 -1.34 -18.35 -14.96
N ALA A 55 -0.52 -17.31 -15.15
CA ALA A 55 0.32 -16.75 -14.09
C ALA A 55 -0.54 -16.19 -12.93
N ALA A 56 -1.72 -15.69 -13.23
CA ALA A 56 -2.65 -15.17 -12.24
C ALA A 56 -3.42 -16.24 -11.48
N GLU A 57 -3.88 -17.28 -12.17
CA GLU A 57 -4.48 -18.45 -11.56
C GLU A 57 -3.49 -19.13 -10.60
N GLU A 58 -2.21 -19.18 -10.98
CA GLU A 58 -1.13 -19.66 -10.11
C GLU A 58 -0.98 -18.78 -8.86
N ALA A 59 -0.97 -17.45 -9.04
CA ALA A 59 -0.86 -16.50 -7.93
C ALA A 59 -2.04 -16.61 -6.95
N ASP A 60 -3.26 -16.83 -7.47
CA ASP A 60 -4.48 -17.00 -6.67
C ASP A 60 -4.48 -18.32 -5.88
N GLY A 61 -4.01 -19.41 -6.49
CA GLY A 61 -3.97 -20.72 -5.84
C GLY A 61 -2.94 -20.84 -4.71
N ALA A 62 -1.92 -19.99 -4.68
CA ALA A 62 -0.76 -20.14 -3.80
C ALA A 62 -0.98 -19.57 -2.37
N GLY A 63 -1.94 -18.65 -2.19
CA GLY A 63 -2.26 -18.02 -0.90
C GLY A 63 -1.26 -16.94 -0.44
N GLU A 64 -1.58 -16.25 0.67
CA GLU A 64 -0.87 -15.01 1.09
C GLU A 64 0.64 -15.20 1.39
N HIS A 65 1.03 -16.41 1.80
CA HIS A 65 2.40 -16.75 2.20
C HIS A 65 3.27 -17.33 1.09
N ALA A 66 2.72 -17.56 -0.11
CA ALA A 66 3.49 -18.11 -1.21
C ALA A 66 4.49 -17.10 -1.81
N PRO A 67 5.53 -17.61 -2.51
CA PRO A 67 6.36 -16.78 -3.37
C PRO A 67 5.51 -15.96 -4.36
N GLY A 68 5.96 -14.76 -4.71
CA GLY A 68 5.24 -13.93 -5.69
C GLY A 68 5.42 -14.46 -7.11
N ILE A 69 4.47 -14.17 -8.00
CA ILE A 69 4.52 -14.49 -9.43
C ILE A 69 4.68 -13.20 -10.23
N ILE A 70 5.50 -13.24 -11.27
CA ILE A 70 5.68 -12.13 -12.21
C ILE A 70 5.92 -12.66 -13.61
N VAL A 71 5.31 -12.02 -14.61
CA VAL A 71 5.66 -12.20 -16.02
C VAL A 71 6.53 -11.03 -16.47
N LEU A 72 7.59 -11.31 -17.22
CA LEU A 72 8.46 -10.31 -17.82
C LEU A 72 8.43 -10.41 -19.34
N ASP A 73 8.52 -9.27 -20.01
CA ASP A 73 8.65 -9.19 -21.47
C ASP A 73 9.62 -8.09 -21.88
N ASP A 74 10.24 -8.25 -23.06
CA ASP A 74 10.98 -7.16 -23.70
C ASP A 74 9.99 -6.34 -24.56
N LEU A 75 10.01 -5.02 -24.40
CA LEU A 75 9.21 -4.08 -25.17
C LEU A 75 10.10 -3.31 -26.18
N PRO A 76 9.51 -2.62 -27.17
CA PRO A 76 10.26 -1.77 -28.09
C PRO A 76 11.10 -0.68 -27.38
N ASP A 77 12.05 -0.11 -28.12
CA ASP A 77 12.83 1.07 -27.70
C ASP A 77 13.60 0.91 -26.37
N GLY A 78 13.99 -0.32 -26.05
CA GLY A 78 14.81 -0.62 -24.87
C GLY A 78 14.02 -0.63 -23.56
N TRP A 79 12.71 -0.79 -23.63
CA TRP A 79 11.85 -0.98 -22.47
C TRP A 79 11.69 -2.47 -22.13
N ALA A 80 11.47 -2.77 -20.86
CA ALA A 80 10.98 -4.05 -20.40
C ALA A 80 9.65 -3.86 -19.65
N LEU A 81 8.80 -4.89 -19.72
CA LEU A 81 7.55 -4.98 -18.98
C LEU A 81 7.73 -5.96 -17.82
N GLY A 82 7.19 -5.60 -16.66
CA GLY A 82 6.91 -6.56 -15.58
C GLY A 82 5.46 -6.46 -15.16
N VAL A 83 4.78 -7.60 -15.08
CA VAL A 83 3.40 -7.67 -14.56
C VAL A 83 3.35 -8.70 -13.44
N GLU A 84 2.96 -8.24 -12.25
CA GLU A 84 2.71 -9.09 -11.09
C GLU A 84 1.20 -9.23 -10.86
N PRO A 85 0.57 -10.36 -11.25
CA PRO A 85 -0.78 -10.64 -10.80
C PRO A 85 -0.77 -10.85 -9.28
N ARG A 86 -1.69 -10.19 -8.58
CA ARG A 86 -1.82 -10.16 -7.11
C ARG A 86 -0.57 -9.70 -6.34
N GLY A 87 0.46 -9.22 -7.02
CA GLY A 87 1.71 -8.77 -6.43
C GLY A 87 1.89 -7.26 -6.45
N ALA A 88 2.97 -6.81 -5.80
CA ALA A 88 3.31 -5.40 -5.65
C ALA A 88 4.82 -5.19 -5.39
N GLN A 89 5.65 -6.18 -5.71
CA GLN A 89 7.09 -6.12 -5.54
C GLN A 89 7.71 -4.99 -6.36
N GLY A 90 7.23 -4.79 -7.58
CA GLY A 90 7.62 -3.77 -8.54
C GLY A 90 7.27 -2.37 -8.08
N PHE A 91 6.33 -2.22 -7.16
CA PHE A 91 6.01 -0.94 -6.55
C PHE A 91 6.88 -0.61 -5.33
N ARG A 92 7.72 -1.56 -4.87
CA ARG A 92 8.59 -1.34 -3.71
C ARG A 92 9.67 -0.32 -4.02
N PRO A 93 9.98 0.60 -3.11
CA PRO A 93 10.99 1.63 -3.35
C PRO A 93 12.34 1.03 -3.72
N GLU A 94 12.81 0.01 -3.01
CA GLU A 94 14.10 -0.65 -3.25
C GLU A 94 14.19 -1.26 -4.66
N VAL A 95 13.07 -1.77 -5.17
CA VAL A 95 12.97 -2.35 -6.51
C VAL A 95 12.99 -1.23 -7.54
N MET A 96 12.12 -0.22 -7.41
CA MET A 96 12.06 0.92 -8.33
C MET A 96 13.35 1.75 -8.36
N ARG A 97 14.04 1.93 -7.21
CA ARG A 97 15.36 2.58 -7.16
C ARG A 97 16.39 1.82 -7.99
N GLY A 98 16.37 0.49 -7.90
CA GLY A 98 17.23 -0.38 -8.70
C GLY A 98 16.91 -0.34 -10.18
N LEU A 99 15.63 -0.53 -10.53
CA LEU A 99 15.14 -0.53 -11.90
C LEU A 99 15.38 0.81 -12.63
N SER A 100 15.25 1.93 -11.93
CA SER A 100 15.50 3.27 -12.48
C SER A 100 16.96 3.72 -12.41
N ALA A 101 17.91 2.89 -11.95
CA ALA A 101 19.29 3.33 -11.74
C ALA A 101 19.98 3.81 -13.04
N ARG A 102 19.60 3.24 -14.19
CA ARG A 102 20.16 3.56 -15.52
C ARG A 102 19.16 4.25 -16.47
N GLY A 103 17.98 4.62 -15.99
CA GLY A 103 16.92 5.17 -16.83
C GLY A 103 15.69 5.56 -16.02
N THR A 104 14.54 5.33 -16.62
CA THR A 104 13.22 5.57 -16.05
C THR A 104 12.55 4.25 -15.66
N ALA A 105 11.90 4.24 -14.50
CA ALA A 105 10.96 3.18 -14.16
C ALA A 105 9.60 3.82 -13.82
N PHE A 106 8.54 3.33 -14.45
CA PHE A 106 7.18 3.74 -14.16
C PHE A 106 6.38 2.51 -13.74
N ALA A 107 5.65 2.61 -12.64
CA ALA A 107 4.83 1.52 -12.14
C ALA A 107 3.41 2.00 -11.85
N VAL A 108 2.45 1.12 -12.07
CA VAL A 108 1.04 1.25 -11.66
C VAL A 108 0.72 0.06 -10.78
N ARG A 109 0.00 0.28 -9.68
CA ARG A 109 -0.50 -0.74 -8.77
C ARG A 109 -2.00 -0.57 -8.63
N PHE A 110 -2.73 -1.66 -8.86
CA PHE A 110 -4.18 -1.75 -8.69
C PHE A 110 -4.55 -2.41 -7.35
N GLY A 111 -5.84 -2.66 -7.14
CA GLY A 111 -6.41 -3.14 -5.88
C GLY A 111 -6.87 -1.99 -4.98
N GLY A 112 -7.13 -2.29 -3.69
CA GLY A 112 -7.88 -1.38 -2.81
C GLY A 112 -7.24 -0.03 -2.48
N ARG A 113 -6.04 0.27 -2.98
CA ARG A 113 -5.41 1.60 -2.92
C ARG A 113 -4.59 1.81 -4.18
N PRO A 114 -5.24 2.16 -5.29
CA PRO A 114 -4.57 2.25 -6.57
C PRO A 114 -3.61 3.45 -6.57
N GLU A 115 -2.44 3.25 -7.17
CA GLU A 115 -1.37 4.24 -7.20
C GLU A 115 -0.42 4.02 -8.38
N PHE A 116 0.26 5.09 -8.81
CA PHE A 116 1.34 5.02 -9.79
C PHE A 116 2.55 5.81 -9.32
N ALA A 117 3.74 5.42 -9.77
CA ALA A 117 4.98 6.08 -9.41
C ALA A 117 5.98 6.12 -10.56
N LEU A 118 6.63 7.27 -10.71
CA LEU A 118 7.75 7.54 -11.61
C LEU A 118 9.04 7.63 -10.80
N TYR A 119 10.04 6.87 -11.23
CA TYR A 119 11.39 6.94 -10.72
C TYR A 119 12.38 7.20 -11.86
N ARG A 120 13.41 8.00 -11.56
CA ARG A 120 14.55 8.22 -12.45
C ARG A 120 15.83 8.29 -11.66
N ARG A 121 16.88 7.63 -12.15
CA ARG A 121 18.22 7.61 -11.53
C ARG A 121 18.17 7.25 -10.04
N GLY A 122 17.32 6.30 -9.68
CA GLY A 122 17.15 5.85 -8.30
C GLY A 122 16.36 6.80 -7.39
N ALA A 123 15.82 7.91 -7.88
CA ALA A 123 15.00 8.84 -7.12
C ALA A 123 13.52 8.71 -7.50
N ARG A 124 12.63 8.78 -6.51
CA ARG A 124 11.19 8.89 -6.74
C ARG A 124 10.88 10.31 -7.18
N ILE A 125 10.48 10.47 -8.43
CA ILE A 125 10.16 11.76 -9.02
C ILE A 125 8.76 12.17 -8.65
N ALA A 126 7.79 11.31 -8.94
CA ALA A 126 6.39 11.53 -8.64
C ALA A 126 5.74 10.21 -8.25
N GLN A 127 4.78 10.26 -7.35
CA GLN A 127 3.88 9.18 -7.04
C GLN A 127 2.53 9.79 -6.72
N VAL A 128 1.47 9.18 -7.22
CA VAL A 128 0.09 9.59 -6.96
C VAL A 128 -0.63 8.35 -6.45
N GLN A 129 -1.20 8.47 -5.26
CA GLN A 129 -2.14 7.53 -4.71
C GLN A 129 -3.53 8.15 -4.81
N HIS A 130 -4.47 7.40 -5.36
CA HIS A 130 -5.78 7.91 -5.80
C HIS A 130 -6.52 8.75 -4.75
N LEU A 131 -6.54 8.31 -3.49
CA LEU A 131 -7.23 9.01 -2.39
C LEU A 131 -6.31 9.72 -1.39
N THR A 132 -5.01 9.40 -1.44
CA THR A 132 -4.02 9.90 -0.47
C THR A 132 -3.15 10.99 -1.07
N GLY A 133 -3.23 11.25 -2.36
CA GLY A 133 -2.53 12.36 -2.99
C GLY A 133 -1.15 12.04 -3.50
N ARG A 134 -0.32 13.08 -3.63
CA ARG A 134 0.89 13.05 -4.46
C ARG A 134 2.15 13.49 -3.75
N TRP A 135 3.27 12.88 -4.11
CA TRP A 135 4.58 13.15 -3.51
C TRP A 135 5.74 12.73 -4.39
N GLY A 136 6.96 13.11 -4.01
CA GLY A 136 8.20 12.80 -4.73
C GLY A 136 9.08 14.05 -4.85
N ALA A 137 10.23 13.93 -5.50
CA ALA A 137 11.15 15.04 -5.72
C ALA A 137 10.56 16.15 -6.63
N ALA A 138 9.62 15.79 -7.51
CA ALA A 138 8.90 16.68 -8.40
C ALA A 138 7.44 16.18 -8.59
N PRO A 139 6.57 16.34 -7.57
CA PRO A 139 5.23 15.74 -7.55
C PRO A 139 4.27 16.26 -8.64
N HIS A 140 4.62 17.37 -9.29
CA HIS A 140 3.86 18.01 -10.37
C HIS A 140 4.39 17.68 -11.77
N GLU A 141 5.46 16.90 -11.88
CA GLU A 141 6.11 16.65 -13.17
C GLU A 141 5.18 15.93 -14.17
N LEU A 142 4.24 15.13 -13.67
CA LEU A 142 3.29 14.39 -14.50
C LEU A 142 2.06 15.22 -14.90
N ASP A 143 1.91 16.48 -14.47
CA ASP A 143 0.66 17.25 -14.63
C ASP A 143 0.25 17.42 -16.09
N GLU A 144 1.20 17.77 -16.95
CA GLU A 144 0.93 17.87 -18.40
C GLU A 144 0.60 16.51 -19.02
N LEU A 145 1.26 15.43 -18.58
CA LEU A 145 0.99 14.07 -19.08
C LEU A 145 -0.35 13.54 -18.55
N MET A 146 -0.84 14.01 -17.41
CA MET A 146 -2.15 13.64 -16.85
C MET A 146 -3.30 14.44 -17.47
N LYS A 147 -3.04 15.46 -18.29
CA LYS A 147 -4.09 16.31 -18.86
C LYS A 147 -5.11 15.49 -19.66
N GLY A 148 -6.37 15.54 -19.24
CA GLY A 148 -7.47 14.78 -19.84
C GLY A 148 -7.54 13.31 -19.42
N LEU A 149 -6.75 12.86 -18.44
CA LEU A 149 -6.83 11.52 -17.87
C LEU A 149 -7.43 11.62 -16.44
N PRO A 150 -8.48 10.84 -16.10
CA PRO A 150 -9.09 10.83 -14.77
C PRO A 150 -8.27 10.01 -13.75
N CYS A 151 -6.96 10.26 -13.67
CA CYS A 151 -6.03 9.58 -12.74
C CYS A 151 -5.36 10.52 -11.72
N ALA A 152 -5.80 11.78 -11.66
CA ALA A 152 -5.40 12.69 -10.58
C ALA A 152 -5.98 12.23 -9.23
N GLU A 153 -5.38 12.70 -8.15
CA GLU A 153 -5.94 12.58 -6.79
C GLU A 153 -7.41 13.01 -6.75
N GLY A 154 -8.27 12.20 -6.12
CA GLY A 154 -9.69 12.47 -5.98
C GLY A 154 -10.53 12.28 -7.25
N SER A 155 -9.96 11.79 -8.35
CA SER A 155 -10.73 11.44 -9.55
C SER A 155 -11.72 10.29 -9.30
N PRO A 156 -12.73 10.05 -10.14
CA PRO A 156 -13.58 8.87 -10.02
C PRO A 156 -12.78 7.56 -10.11
N GLU A 157 -13.07 6.59 -9.22
CA GLU A 157 -12.36 5.30 -9.16
C GLU A 157 -12.57 4.47 -10.44
N ASP A 158 -13.81 4.46 -10.97
CA ASP A 158 -14.24 3.59 -12.07
C ASP A 158 -13.40 3.73 -13.35
N SER A 159 -12.79 4.90 -13.56
CA SER A 159 -11.95 5.20 -14.73
C SER A 159 -10.46 5.33 -14.42
N TRP A 160 -10.08 5.19 -13.15
CA TRP A 160 -8.73 5.49 -12.69
C TRP A 160 -7.72 4.49 -13.27
N GLN A 161 -8.11 3.22 -13.41
CA GLN A 161 -7.24 2.15 -13.87
C GLN A 161 -6.82 2.31 -15.33
N GLU A 162 -7.78 2.52 -16.25
CA GLU A 162 -7.43 2.78 -17.66
C GLU A 162 -6.62 4.07 -17.81
N ALA A 163 -6.92 5.10 -17.00
CA ALA A 163 -6.22 6.37 -17.01
C ALA A 163 -4.77 6.25 -16.51
N ALA A 164 -4.51 5.38 -15.53
CA ALA A 164 -3.15 5.12 -15.04
C ALA A 164 -2.30 4.33 -16.06
N LEU A 165 -2.89 3.37 -16.79
CA LEU A 165 -2.18 2.70 -17.89
C LEU A 165 -1.94 3.63 -19.08
N ALA A 166 -2.92 4.47 -19.41
CA ALA A 166 -2.78 5.53 -20.40
C ALA A 166 -1.66 6.51 -20.04
N LEU A 167 -1.51 6.84 -18.76
CA LEU A 167 -0.39 7.63 -18.27
C LEU A 167 0.93 6.88 -18.45
N GLY A 168 0.97 5.56 -18.23
CA GLY A 168 2.13 4.71 -18.53
C GLY A 168 2.59 4.84 -19.97
N GLU A 169 1.68 4.75 -20.95
CA GLU A 169 2.01 5.00 -22.36
C GLU A 169 2.54 6.41 -22.60
N ARG A 170 1.92 7.44 -22.01
CA ARG A 170 2.39 8.83 -22.17
C ARG A 170 3.78 9.08 -21.57
N VAL A 171 4.09 8.44 -20.44
CA VAL A 171 5.40 8.56 -19.77
C VAL A 171 6.49 7.84 -20.56
N THR A 172 6.16 6.69 -21.13
CA THR A 172 7.16 5.77 -21.69
C THR A 172 7.27 5.85 -23.21
N GLY A 173 6.23 6.33 -23.88
CA GLY A 173 6.04 6.20 -25.33
C GLY A 173 5.64 4.79 -25.76
N VAL A 174 5.45 3.84 -24.83
CA VAL A 174 5.25 2.43 -25.13
C VAL A 174 3.85 1.96 -24.72
N ARG A 175 3.07 1.57 -25.72
CA ARG A 175 1.75 0.97 -25.55
C ARG A 175 1.85 -0.48 -25.10
N LEU A 176 0.99 -0.89 -24.16
CA LEU A 176 0.82 -2.31 -23.83
C LEU A 176 -0.02 -2.96 -24.90
N ASP A 177 0.54 -3.93 -25.63
CA ASP A 177 -0.17 -4.64 -26.67
C ASP A 177 -1.14 -5.69 -26.07
N VAL A 178 -2.43 -5.51 -26.37
CA VAL A 178 -3.51 -6.37 -25.89
C VAL A 178 -3.38 -7.84 -26.35
N ASP A 179 -2.87 -8.10 -27.55
CA ASP A 179 -2.69 -9.45 -28.06
C ASP A 179 -1.41 -10.07 -27.50
N ARG A 180 -0.35 -9.26 -27.34
CA ARG A 180 0.89 -9.73 -26.70
C ARG A 180 0.67 -10.23 -25.28
N LEU A 181 -0.13 -9.51 -24.49
CA LEU A 181 -0.49 -9.92 -23.13
C LEU A 181 -1.31 -11.22 -23.07
N GLY A 182 -2.00 -11.58 -24.16
CA GLY A 182 -2.70 -12.86 -24.29
C GLY A 182 -1.82 -14.01 -24.80
N GLY A 183 -0.59 -13.72 -25.22
CA GLY A 183 0.38 -14.72 -25.67
C GLY A 183 1.23 -15.28 -24.54
N ALA A 184 2.22 -16.10 -24.92
CA ALA A 184 3.20 -16.63 -23.98
C ALA A 184 4.21 -15.55 -23.55
N LEU A 185 4.31 -15.34 -22.23
CA LEU A 185 5.23 -14.45 -21.54
C LEU A 185 6.17 -15.28 -20.65
N ASP A 186 7.32 -14.71 -20.29
CA ASP A 186 8.26 -15.41 -19.41
C ASP A 186 7.83 -15.22 -17.95
N ARG A 187 7.25 -16.26 -17.36
CA ARG A 187 6.87 -16.28 -15.94
C ARG A 187 8.04 -16.70 -15.05
N TYR A 188 8.17 -15.99 -13.94
CA TYR A 188 9.17 -16.20 -12.91
C TYR A 188 8.57 -16.20 -11.50
N THR A 189 9.32 -16.80 -10.57
CA THR A 189 8.99 -16.77 -9.13
C THR A 189 9.84 -15.72 -8.41
N ILE A 190 9.20 -14.86 -7.63
CA ILE A 190 9.85 -13.93 -6.70
C ILE A 190 10.16 -14.67 -5.40
N LEU A 191 11.39 -15.18 -5.28
CA LEU A 191 11.85 -15.92 -4.09
C LEU A 191 12.25 -15.01 -2.93
N ARG A 192 12.73 -13.80 -3.23
CA ARG A 192 13.25 -12.86 -2.22
C ARG A 192 12.50 -11.53 -2.29
N ARG A 193 11.40 -11.45 -1.53
CA ARG A 193 10.68 -10.18 -1.35
C ARG A 193 11.65 -9.14 -0.77
N LYS A 194 11.75 -7.98 -1.42
CA LYS A 194 12.56 -6.89 -0.91
C LYS A 194 11.83 -6.29 0.30
N PRO A 195 12.53 -5.75 1.29
CA PRO A 195 11.87 -5.12 2.43
C PRO A 195 10.88 -4.05 1.93
N VAL A 196 9.77 -3.88 2.64
CA VAL A 196 8.96 -2.66 2.46
C VAL A 196 9.78 -1.56 3.12
N ASP A 197 9.96 -0.40 2.47
CA ASP A 197 10.43 0.79 3.17
C ASP A 197 9.50 1.00 4.38
N PRO A 198 9.99 0.88 5.63
CA PRO A 198 9.13 0.91 6.80
C PRO A 198 8.40 2.24 6.92
N VAL A 199 8.86 3.28 6.21
CA VAL A 199 8.18 4.57 6.08
C VAL A 199 8.59 5.15 4.72
N PRO A 200 7.70 5.18 3.70
CA PRO A 200 8.01 5.78 2.41
C PRO A 200 8.70 7.13 2.60
N LEU A 201 9.82 7.38 1.92
CA LEU A 201 10.60 8.62 2.05
C LEU A 201 9.74 9.89 2.06
N ALA A 202 8.72 9.94 1.20
CA ALA A 202 7.77 11.05 1.14
C ALA A 202 6.98 11.31 2.43
N LEU A 203 6.63 10.26 3.18
CA LEU A 203 5.96 10.45 4.46
C LEU A 203 6.91 11.06 5.50
N ARG A 204 8.23 10.85 5.39
CA ARG A 204 9.20 11.47 6.31
C ARG A 204 9.25 12.99 6.17
N GLU A 205 8.88 13.51 5.01
CA GLU A 205 8.84 14.95 4.74
C GLU A 205 7.49 15.58 5.08
N HIS A 206 6.45 14.77 5.24
CA HIS A 206 5.10 15.22 5.61
C HIS A 206 5.09 15.87 7.01
N PRO A 207 4.33 16.96 7.25
CA PRO A 207 4.25 17.61 8.57
C PRO A 207 3.95 16.65 9.72
N VAL A 208 3.06 15.67 9.50
CA VAL A 208 2.74 14.61 10.47
C VAL A 208 3.98 13.85 10.94
N ALA A 209 4.92 13.52 10.06
CA ALA A 209 6.13 12.81 10.46
C ALA A 209 7.08 13.65 11.35
N ARG A 210 6.91 14.97 11.35
CA ARG A 210 7.65 15.90 12.22
C ARG A 210 6.97 16.10 13.58
N GLU A 211 5.75 15.62 13.76
CA GLU A 211 5.09 15.63 15.07
C GLU A 211 5.92 14.77 16.05
N PRO A 212 6.16 15.23 17.30
CA PRO A 212 7.10 14.57 18.22
C PRO A 212 6.82 13.07 18.44
N GLU A 213 5.55 12.69 18.54
CA GLU A 213 5.14 11.29 18.77
C GLU A 213 5.45 10.41 17.56
N PHE A 214 5.20 10.90 16.34
CA PHE A 214 5.51 10.19 15.10
C PHE A 214 7.00 10.17 14.81
N ALA A 215 7.72 11.29 14.97
CA ALA A 215 9.17 11.34 14.81
C ALA A 215 9.90 10.33 15.71
N ALA A 216 9.42 10.15 16.96
CA ALA A 216 9.96 9.16 17.88
C ALA A 216 9.69 7.71 17.42
N ILE A 217 8.50 7.44 16.85
CA ILE A 217 8.16 6.13 16.27
C ILE A 217 9.03 5.84 15.05
N LEU A 218 9.24 6.82 14.17
CA LEU A 218 10.04 6.69 12.96
C LEU A 218 11.52 6.38 13.28
N ALA A 219 12.04 6.94 14.38
CA ALA A 219 13.42 6.72 14.82
C ALA A 219 13.66 5.33 15.43
N ASP A 220 12.67 4.76 16.12
CA ASP A 220 12.76 3.43 16.74
C ASP A 220 11.38 2.73 16.76
N PRO A 221 10.94 2.15 15.62
CA PRO A 221 9.63 1.50 15.55
C PRO A 221 9.47 0.34 16.55
N ALA A 222 10.52 -0.49 16.69
CA ALA A 222 10.49 -1.69 17.52
C ALA A 222 10.37 -1.34 19.01
N GLY A 223 11.11 -0.35 19.50
CA GLY A 223 11.02 0.15 20.88
C GLY A 223 9.76 0.97 21.17
N ARG A 224 8.94 1.29 20.15
CA ARG A 224 7.76 2.15 20.27
C ARG A 224 6.43 1.44 20.02
N ARG A 225 6.39 0.11 19.97
CA ARG A 225 5.16 -0.69 19.70
C ARG A 225 3.97 -0.29 20.58
N ARG A 226 4.15 -0.14 21.90
CA ARG A 226 3.05 0.34 22.77
C ARG A 226 2.57 1.74 22.40
N ALA A 227 3.48 2.67 22.09
CA ALA A 227 3.12 4.03 21.68
C ALA A 227 2.34 4.03 20.35
N ILE A 228 2.72 3.17 19.40
CA ILE A 228 1.99 2.95 18.15
C ILE A 228 0.54 2.51 18.42
N ALA A 229 0.35 1.53 19.32
CA ALA A 229 -1.00 1.06 19.68
C ALA A 229 -1.85 2.17 20.33
N VAL A 230 -1.26 2.97 21.22
CA VAL A 230 -1.93 4.11 21.88
C VAL A 230 -2.34 5.17 20.86
N LEU A 231 -1.44 5.53 19.94
CA LEU A 231 -1.73 6.51 18.89
C LEU A 231 -2.79 6.01 17.92
N ALA A 232 -2.75 4.73 17.53
CA ALA A 232 -3.80 4.10 16.72
C ALA A 232 -5.18 4.23 17.40
N ALA A 233 -5.28 3.92 18.68
CA ALA A 233 -6.53 4.06 19.42
C ALA A 233 -7.04 5.50 19.49
N ARG A 234 -6.16 6.48 19.75
CA ARG A 234 -6.51 7.91 19.75
C ARG A 234 -6.96 8.39 18.38
N GLN A 235 -6.24 8.00 17.33
CA GLN A 235 -6.55 8.34 15.96
C GLN A 235 -7.92 7.80 15.56
N ALA A 236 -8.20 6.51 15.81
CA ALA A 236 -9.49 5.90 15.51
C ALA A 236 -10.66 6.57 16.23
N VAL A 237 -10.47 6.97 17.49
CA VAL A 237 -11.46 7.74 18.25
C VAL A 237 -11.71 9.10 17.62
N THR A 238 -10.64 9.80 17.24
CA THR A 238 -10.70 11.13 16.61
C THR A 238 -11.40 11.08 15.26
N ASP A 239 -10.98 10.17 14.38
CA ASP A 239 -11.49 10.04 13.01
C ASP A 239 -12.98 9.69 12.97
N THR A 240 -13.48 8.95 13.97
CA THR A 240 -14.87 8.47 13.99
C THR A 240 -15.80 9.29 14.91
N GLY A 241 -15.23 10.23 15.67
CA GLY A 241 -15.93 10.97 16.72
C GLY A 241 -16.46 10.08 17.85
N LEU A 242 -15.87 8.89 18.04
CA LEU A 242 -16.29 7.94 19.06
C LEU A 242 -16.08 8.52 20.45
N SER A 243 -17.13 8.59 21.27
CA SER A 243 -17.07 9.19 22.61
C SER A 243 -17.88 8.39 23.62
N GLY A 244 -17.62 8.63 24.91
CA GLY A 244 -18.29 7.95 26.02
C GLY A 244 -17.37 7.72 27.22
N PRO A 245 -17.95 7.38 28.39
CA PRO A 245 -17.18 7.11 29.59
C PRO A 245 -16.26 5.88 29.44
N GLU A 246 -16.69 4.84 28.74
CA GLU A 246 -15.90 3.62 28.50
C GLU A 246 -14.71 3.89 27.57
N VAL A 247 -14.91 4.71 26.52
CA VAL A 247 -13.86 5.14 25.61
C VAL A 247 -12.81 5.96 26.36
N THR A 248 -13.27 6.88 27.22
CA THR A 248 -12.40 7.72 28.05
C THR A 248 -11.60 6.88 29.05
N ALA A 249 -12.23 5.88 29.68
CA ALA A 249 -11.57 4.96 30.58
C ALA A 249 -10.50 4.13 29.86
N ALA A 250 -10.82 3.57 28.69
CA ALA A 250 -9.89 2.81 27.87
C ALA A 250 -8.67 3.63 27.43
N LEU A 251 -8.87 4.86 26.94
CA LEU A 251 -7.76 5.76 26.57
C LEU A 251 -6.88 6.14 27.76
N ARG A 252 -7.47 6.32 28.96
CA ARG A 252 -6.72 6.57 30.20
C ARG A 252 -5.87 5.36 30.58
N SER A 253 -6.44 4.16 30.51
CA SER A 253 -5.73 2.91 30.77
C SER A 253 -4.56 2.70 29.80
N LEU A 254 -4.76 2.98 28.51
CA LEU A 254 -3.72 2.99 27.48
C LEU A 254 -2.55 3.91 27.85
N GLY A 255 -2.83 5.13 28.30
CA GLY A 255 -1.78 6.07 28.74
C GLY A 255 -0.98 5.57 29.95
N SER A 256 -1.61 4.80 30.85
CA SER A 256 -0.94 4.25 32.04
C SER A 256 -0.07 3.01 31.76
N MET A 257 -0.27 2.32 30.64
CA MET A 257 0.48 1.10 30.30
C MET A 257 1.90 1.38 29.78
N GLY A 258 2.17 2.59 29.26
CA GLY A 258 3.50 2.98 28.78
C GLY A 258 4.53 3.25 29.89
N VAL A 259 4.10 3.32 31.15
CA VAL A 259 4.98 3.53 32.31
C VAL A 259 5.20 2.17 32.96
N ALA A 260 6.40 1.60 32.78
CA ALA A 260 6.86 0.29 33.28
C ALA A 260 6.07 -0.25 34.47
N ARG A 261 4.99 -1.00 34.20
CA ARG A 261 4.17 -1.62 35.24
C ARG A 261 4.73 -2.99 35.57
N PRO A 262 4.78 -3.36 36.87
CA PRO A 262 4.98 -4.74 37.26
C PRO A 262 3.91 -5.63 36.61
N ARG A 263 4.32 -6.79 36.07
CA ARG A 263 3.50 -7.81 35.37
C ARG A 263 2.23 -8.27 36.09
N THR A 264 2.01 -7.87 37.33
CA THR A 264 0.90 -8.29 38.20
C THR A 264 -0.38 -7.45 38.05
N VAL A 265 -0.37 -6.32 37.34
CA VAL A 265 -1.57 -5.46 37.14
C VAL A 265 -2.26 -5.72 35.78
N ASN A 266 -2.39 -6.99 35.39
CA ASN A 266 -3.06 -7.42 34.14
C ASN A 266 -4.61 -7.29 34.18
N GLY A 267 -5.19 -6.88 35.31
CA GLY A 267 -6.64 -6.82 35.49
C GLY A 267 -7.33 -5.65 34.78
N ALA A 268 -6.73 -4.45 34.83
CA ALA A 268 -7.40 -3.22 34.40
C ALA A 268 -7.71 -3.21 32.88
N GLY A 269 -6.72 -3.50 32.03
CA GLY A 269 -6.92 -3.54 30.58
C GLY A 269 -7.91 -4.62 30.14
N ARG A 270 -7.96 -5.76 30.85
CA ARG A 270 -8.95 -6.82 30.59
C ARG A 270 -10.37 -6.40 30.97
N LEU A 271 -10.51 -5.66 32.07
CA LEU A 271 -11.80 -5.13 32.52
C LEU A 271 -12.30 -4.05 31.55
N ASP A 272 -11.43 -3.15 31.08
CA ASP A 272 -11.81 -2.12 30.10
C ASP A 272 -12.16 -2.74 28.75
N ALA A 273 -11.40 -3.74 28.28
CA ALA A 273 -11.74 -4.48 27.06
C ALA A 273 -13.07 -5.25 27.22
N ALA A 274 -13.34 -5.83 28.38
CA ALA A 274 -14.61 -6.49 28.67
C ALA A 274 -15.78 -5.48 28.73
N ALA A 275 -15.57 -4.31 29.33
CA ALA A 275 -16.54 -3.22 29.38
C ALA A 275 -16.83 -2.67 27.98
N LEU A 276 -15.81 -2.46 27.14
CA LEU A 276 -15.97 -2.08 25.73
C LEU A 276 -16.71 -3.16 24.94
N ARG A 277 -16.44 -4.44 25.16
CA ARG A 277 -17.17 -5.55 24.51
C ARG A 277 -18.63 -5.65 24.96
N ALA A 278 -18.89 -5.40 26.24
CA ALA A 278 -20.24 -5.36 26.79
C ALA A 278 -21.01 -4.15 26.23
N GLY A 279 -20.36 -2.97 26.20
CA GLY A 279 -20.87 -1.75 25.57
C GLY A 279 -21.05 -1.89 24.06
N LEU A 280 -20.26 -2.71 23.37
CA LEU A 280 -20.40 -2.96 21.93
C LEU A 280 -21.79 -3.48 21.56
N ARG A 281 -22.44 -4.25 22.44
CA ARG A 281 -23.81 -4.77 22.28
C ARG A 281 -24.88 -3.72 22.51
N THR A 282 -24.61 -2.72 23.34
CA THR A 282 -25.54 -1.60 23.61
C THR A 282 -25.32 -0.43 22.64
N LEU A 283 -24.11 -0.30 22.10
CA LEU A 283 -23.73 0.65 21.08
C LEU A 283 -24.10 0.16 19.67
N THR A 284 -24.32 -1.14 19.43
CA THR A 284 -24.54 -1.66 18.06
C THR A 284 -25.75 -1.10 17.31
N PRO A 285 -26.90 -0.76 17.94
CA PRO A 285 -28.01 -0.14 17.21
C PRO A 285 -27.62 1.28 16.77
N GLY A 286 -27.21 1.43 15.51
CA GLY A 286 -26.98 2.74 14.87
C GLY A 286 -25.52 3.21 14.78
N LEU A 287 -24.52 2.39 15.13
CA LEU A 287 -23.14 2.69 14.75
C LEU A 287 -22.90 2.36 13.28
N ASP A 288 -22.28 3.30 12.55
CA ASP A 288 -21.69 3.02 11.26
C ASP A 288 -20.50 2.04 11.38
N GLY A 289 -20.05 1.52 10.23
CA GLY A 289 -18.98 0.53 10.16
C GLY A 289 -17.65 1.02 10.76
N ASP A 290 -17.36 2.31 10.64
CA ASP A 290 -16.10 2.91 11.08
C ASP A 290 -16.05 3.06 12.60
N ARG A 291 -17.13 3.50 13.24
CA ARG A 291 -17.18 3.53 14.72
C ARG A 291 -17.09 2.14 15.33
N ALA A 292 -17.70 1.13 14.70
CA ALA A 292 -17.55 -0.26 15.13
C ALA A 292 -16.08 -0.74 14.99
N LEU A 293 -15.36 -0.31 13.95
CA LEU A 293 -13.93 -0.55 13.80
C LEU A 293 -13.12 0.17 14.88
N ALA A 294 -13.43 1.43 15.20
CA ALA A 294 -12.73 2.19 16.23
C ALA A 294 -12.79 1.54 17.62
N VAL A 295 -13.94 0.95 18.00
CA VAL A 295 -14.04 0.16 19.23
C VAL A 295 -13.13 -1.07 19.18
N LYS A 296 -13.05 -1.76 18.04
CA LYS A 296 -12.14 -2.91 17.87
C LYS A 296 -10.67 -2.49 17.97
N VAL A 297 -10.31 -1.30 17.44
CA VAL A 297 -8.97 -0.72 17.60
C VAL A 297 -8.65 -0.48 19.08
N LEU A 298 -9.56 0.13 19.84
CA LEU A 298 -9.38 0.33 21.29
C LEU A 298 -9.15 -0.99 22.03
N ILE A 299 -9.96 -2.02 21.72
CA ILE A 299 -9.82 -3.34 22.33
C ILE A 299 -8.47 -3.97 21.99
N ALA A 300 -8.04 -3.89 20.72
CA ALA A 300 -6.75 -4.42 20.27
C ALA A 300 -5.58 -3.69 20.96
N ALA A 301 -5.64 -2.37 21.08
CA ALA A 301 -4.59 -1.58 21.72
C ALA A 301 -4.41 -1.91 23.22
N LEU A 302 -5.45 -2.45 23.88
CA LEU A 302 -5.43 -2.90 25.27
C LEU A 302 -4.74 -4.27 25.48
N ASP A 303 -4.27 -4.93 24.41
CA ASP A 303 -3.55 -6.20 24.54
C ASP A 303 -2.26 -6.01 25.37
N PRO A 304 -1.95 -6.91 26.34
CA PRO A 304 -0.73 -6.81 27.14
C PRO A 304 0.55 -7.04 26.34
N ASP A 305 0.50 -7.70 25.18
CA ASP A 305 1.64 -7.85 24.28
C ASP A 305 1.73 -6.63 23.34
N ASP A 306 2.81 -5.87 23.43
CA ASP A 306 3.00 -4.64 22.65
C ASP A 306 3.01 -4.89 21.14
N GLY A 307 3.54 -6.02 20.68
CA GLY A 307 3.57 -6.39 19.26
C GLY A 307 2.20 -6.73 18.72
N VAL A 308 1.44 -7.53 19.47
CA VAL A 308 0.03 -7.85 19.13
C VAL A 308 -0.81 -6.59 19.16
N ALA A 309 -0.68 -5.76 20.20
CA ALA A 309 -1.41 -4.50 20.33
C ALA A 309 -1.15 -3.57 19.14
N ALA A 310 0.12 -3.33 18.79
CA ALA A 310 0.48 -2.46 17.67
C ALA A 310 0.00 -3.03 16.33
N GLY A 311 0.22 -4.32 16.09
CA GLY A 311 -0.15 -4.98 14.84
C GLY A 311 -1.65 -4.97 14.59
N GLU A 312 -2.44 -5.40 15.57
CA GLU A 312 -3.90 -5.50 15.41
C GLU A 312 -4.59 -4.13 15.42
N ALA A 313 -4.19 -3.22 16.31
CA ALA A 313 -4.79 -1.89 16.39
C ALA A 313 -4.60 -1.11 15.08
N THR A 314 -3.39 -1.17 14.50
CA THR A 314 -3.11 -0.48 13.23
C THR A 314 -3.73 -1.18 12.02
N ARG A 315 -3.80 -2.52 12.01
CA ARG A 315 -4.48 -3.30 10.96
C ARG A 315 -5.98 -2.97 10.89
N LEU A 316 -6.63 -2.86 12.04
CA LEU A 316 -8.05 -2.51 12.14
C LEU A 316 -8.28 -1.03 11.81
N GLY A 317 -7.46 -0.15 12.37
CA GLY A 317 -7.61 1.30 12.21
C GLY A 317 -7.36 1.80 10.79
N TRP A 318 -6.46 1.14 10.04
CA TRP A 318 -6.23 1.40 8.61
C TRP A 318 -7.48 1.25 7.72
N ARG A 319 -8.53 0.60 8.23
CA ARG A 319 -9.81 0.38 7.52
C ARG A 319 -10.86 1.46 7.83
N ILE A 320 -10.56 2.42 8.69
CA ILE A 320 -11.41 3.57 8.96
C ILE A 320 -11.19 4.57 7.82
N HIS A 321 -12.27 5.01 7.16
CA HIS A 321 -12.19 5.84 5.93
C HIS A 321 -12.35 7.34 6.22
N SER A 322 -12.41 7.72 7.50
CA SER A 322 -12.56 9.11 7.93
C SER A 322 -11.22 9.76 8.32
N GLY A 323 -11.13 11.08 8.17
CA GLY A 323 -10.02 11.89 8.72
C GLY A 323 -9.14 12.65 7.71
N GLY A 324 -9.37 12.48 6.40
CA GLY A 324 -8.63 13.21 5.35
C GLY A 324 -7.14 12.83 5.25
N HIS A 325 -6.37 13.59 4.47
CA HIS A 325 -4.99 13.26 4.10
C HIS A 325 -4.06 13.03 5.30
N ASP A 326 -4.09 13.93 6.29
CA ASP A 326 -3.23 13.79 7.47
C ASP A 326 -3.54 12.51 8.27
N ALA A 327 -4.81 12.12 8.38
CA ALA A 327 -5.18 10.88 9.06
C ALA A 327 -4.66 9.65 8.30
N GLU A 328 -4.74 9.65 6.97
CA GLU A 328 -4.16 8.58 6.15
C GLU A 328 -2.64 8.48 6.31
N VAL A 329 -1.94 9.61 6.36
CA VAL A 329 -0.49 9.63 6.63
C VAL A 329 -0.18 9.06 8.02
N ARG A 330 -0.92 9.49 9.06
CA ARG A 330 -0.77 8.94 10.42
C ARG A 330 -0.97 7.43 10.43
N TRP A 331 -2.06 6.96 9.84
CA TRP A 331 -2.36 5.54 9.72
C TRP A 331 -1.27 4.77 8.97
N THR A 332 -0.64 5.38 7.97
CA THR A 332 0.38 4.73 7.14
C THR A 332 1.66 4.55 7.95
N ILE A 333 2.08 5.60 8.66
CA ILE A 333 3.24 5.55 9.56
C ILE A 333 3.02 4.48 10.63
N LEU A 334 1.90 4.54 11.35
CA LEU A 334 1.60 3.59 12.44
C LEU A 334 1.62 2.14 11.95
N ARG A 335 0.92 1.84 10.86
CA ARG A 335 0.83 0.48 10.31
C ARG A 335 2.18 -0.04 9.84
N THR A 336 2.98 0.79 9.20
CA THR A 336 4.24 0.34 8.61
C THR A 336 5.31 0.17 9.69
N CYS A 337 5.36 1.07 10.66
CA CYS A 337 6.21 0.94 11.85
C CYS A 337 5.81 -0.26 12.74
N ALA A 338 4.51 -0.57 12.88
CA ALA A 338 4.06 -1.74 13.65
C ALA A 338 4.55 -3.09 13.09
N ARG A 339 4.84 -3.15 11.78
CA ARG A 339 5.31 -4.36 11.08
C ARG A 339 6.83 -4.45 10.97
N THR A 340 7.55 -3.46 11.47
CA THR A 340 9.01 -3.48 11.47
C THR A 340 9.48 -4.49 12.54
N PRO A 341 10.37 -5.44 12.17
CA PRO A 341 10.79 -6.54 13.04
C PRO A 341 11.39 -6.07 14.36
#